data_AF-A0A951LRN8-F1
#
_entry.id   AF-A0A951LRN8-F1
#
_cell.length_a   1.000
_cell.length_b   1.000
_cell.length_c   1.000
_cell.angle_alpha   90.00
_cell.angle_beta   90.00
_cell.angle_gamma   90.00
#
_symmetry.space_group_name_H-M   'P 1'
#
loop_
_entity.id
_entity.type
_entity.pdbx_description
1 polymer ?
#
loop_
_entity_poly.entity_id
_entity_poly.type
_entity_poly.pdbx_seq_one_letter_code
_entity_poly.pdbx_strand_id
1 'polypeptide(L)' 'MTMIGSAVAIAISATAPAAAHPEDQAINRVYAAIADAKARGDGAAVADAFAPEALVIDARPGGVSSPAEMRANYAAM' A
#
# COMPACT_ATOMS: atom_id res chain seq x y z
N MET A 1 -36.62 -32.02 37.03
CA MET A 1 -36.94 -30.75 36.36
C MET A 1 -35.84 -30.50 35.34
N THR A 2 -36.07 -30.88 34.09
CA THR A 2 -35.05 -30.99 33.05
C THR A 2 -34.92 -29.65 32.33
N MET A 3 -33.80 -28.95 32.51
CA MET A 3 -33.50 -27.76 31.70
C MET A 3 -33.00 -28.23 30.32
N ILE A 4 -33.86 -28.11 29.31
CA ILE A 4 -33.46 -28.23 27.90
C ILE A 4 -32.90 -26.86 27.51
N GLY A 5 -31.58 -26.70 27.63
CA GLY A 5 -30.88 -25.56 27.06
C GLY A 5 -30.75 -25.78 25.55
N SER A 6 -31.58 -25.11 24.75
CA SER A 6 -31.39 -25.03 23.30
C SER A 6 -30.13 -24.22 23.01
N ALA A 7 -29.00 -24.90 22.86
CA ALA A 7 -27.80 -24.31 22.31
C ALA A 7 -28.04 -24.04 20.83
N VAL A 8 -28.39 -22.79 20.48
CA VAL A 8 -28.38 -22.31 19.10
C VAL A 8 -26.91 -22.33 18.66
N ALA A 9 -26.53 -23.40 17.96
CA ALA A 9 -25.26 -23.47 17.26
C ALA A 9 -25.33 -22.46 16.11
N ILE A 10 -24.84 -21.24 16.37
CA ILE A 10 -24.53 -20.27 15.33
C ILE A 10 -23.38 -20.90 14.54
N ALA A 11 -23.73 -21.58 13.44
CA ALA A 11 -22.77 -21.95 12.42
C ALA A 11 -22.24 -20.65 11.83
N ILE A 12 -21.12 -20.17 12.38
CA ILE A 12 -20.33 -19.12 11.76
C ILE A 12 -19.80 -19.77 10.48
N SER A 13 -20.53 -19.57 9.38
CA SER A 13 -20.06 -19.92 8.05
C SER A 13 -18.65 -19.37 7.93
N ALA A 14 -17.66 -20.27 7.85
CA ALA A 14 -16.28 -19.91 7.65
C ALA A 14 -16.22 -19.14 6.33
N THR A 15 -16.25 -17.82 6.42
CA THR A 15 -15.92 -16.92 5.33
C THR A 15 -14.46 -17.19 5.05
N ALA A 16 -14.19 -18.05 4.07
CA ALA A 16 -12.84 -18.25 3.57
C ALA A 16 -12.23 -16.86 3.34
N PRO A 17 -11.01 -16.58 3.86
CA PRO A 17 -10.36 -15.31 3.58
C PRO A 17 -10.39 -15.10 2.07
N ALA A 18 -10.85 -13.92 1.63
CA ALA A 18 -10.90 -13.59 0.22
C ALA A 18 -9.54 -13.94 -0.39
N ALA A 19 -9.54 -14.80 -1.41
CA ALA A 19 -8.32 -15.18 -2.08
C ALA A 19 -7.64 -13.89 -2.54
N ALA A 20 -6.40 -13.67 -2.10
CA ALA A 20 -5.65 -12.47 -2.46
C ALA A 20 -5.61 -12.36 -3.99
N HIS A 21 -6.02 -11.21 -4.51
CA HIS A 21 -5.96 -10.97 -5.94
C HIS A 21 -4.48 -10.95 -6.35
N PRO A 22 -4.08 -11.51 -7.51
CA PRO A 22 -2.68 -11.47 -7.94
C PRO A 22 -2.08 -10.05 -7.96
N GLU A 23 -2.92 -9.05 -8.24
CA GLU A 23 -2.53 -7.63 -8.20
C GLU A 23 -2.21 -7.13 -6.79
N ASP A 24 -2.74 -7.75 -5.73
CA ASP A 24 -2.40 -7.38 -4.35
C ASP A 24 -0.90 -7.56 -4.10
N GLN A 25 -0.29 -8.60 -4.69
CA GLN A 25 1.16 -8.81 -4.60
C GLN A 25 1.95 -7.78 -5.41
N ALA A 26 1.43 -7.31 -6.55
CA ALA A 26 2.07 -6.26 -7.32
C ALA A 26 2.08 -4.94 -6.53
N ILE A 27 0.94 -4.58 -5.94
CA ILE A 27 0.77 -3.40 -5.09
C ILE A 27 1.69 -3.47 -3.87
N ASN A 28 1.73 -4.60 -3.17
CA ASN A 28 2.58 -4.79 -2.00
C ASN A 28 4.08 -4.64 -2.33
N ARG A 29 4.52 -5.10 -3.50
CA ARG A 29 5.91 -4.92 -3.96
C ARG A 29 6.26 -3.46 -4.19
N VAL A 30 5.35 -2.68 -4.78
CA VAL A 30 5.55 -1.23 -4.97
C VAL A 30 5.71 -0.53 -3.62
N TYR A 31 4.82 -0.81 -2.66
CA TYR A 31 4.93 -0.21 -1.32
C TYR A 31 6.21 -0.63 -0.58
N ALA A 32 6.63 -1.90 -0.70
CA ALA A 32 7.88 -2.37 -0.10
C ALA A 32 9.10 -1.65 -0.68
N ALA A 33 9.16 -1.45 -2.01
CA ALA A 33 10.24 -0.74 -2.67
C ALA A 33 10.31 0.74 -2.23
N ILE A 34 9.16 1.42 -2.13
CA ILE A 34 9.10 2.80 -1.64
C ILE A 34 9.57 2.89 -0.18
N ALA A 35 9.16 1.94 0.67
CA ALA A 35 9.54 1.91 2.08
C ALA A 35 11.06 1.71 2.26
N ASP A 36 11.65 0.77 1.51
CA ASP A 36 13.11 0.52 1.52
C ASP A 36 13.90 1.73 1.03
N ALA A 37 13.47 2.35 -0.08
CA ALA A 37 14.07 3.57 -0.61
C ALA A 37 14.06 4.71 0.42
N LYS A 38 12.92 4.93 1.10
CA LYS A 38 12.81 5.93 2.19
C LYS A 38 13.72 5.60 3.37
N ALA A 39 13.81 4.33 3.77
CA ALA A 39 14.65 3.91 4.89
C ALA A 39 16.15 4.19 4.64
N ARG A 40 16.58 4.16 3.38
CA ARG A 40 17.95 4.48 2.97
C ARG A 40 18.17 5.94 2.55
N GLY A 41 17.14 6.78 2.59
CA GLY A 41 17.22 8.18 2.15
C GLY A 41 17.38 8.34 0.62
N ASP A 42 17.02 7.33 -0.16
CA ASP A 42 17.17 7.33 -1.62
C ASP A 42 15.91 7.87 -2.30
N GLY A 43 15.84 9.20 -2.41
CA GLY A 43 14.69 9.86 -3.05
C GLY A 43 14.55 9.58 -4.55
N ALA A 44 15.65 9.25 -5.24
CA ALA A 44 15.59 8.84 -6.64
C ALA A 44 14.85 7.50 -6.80
N ALA A 45 15.18 6.52 -5.95
CA ALA A 45 14.50 5.23 -5.93
C ALA A 45 13.01 5.34 -5.52
N VAL A 46 12.65 6.32 -4.68
CA VAL A 46 11.22 6.62 -4.40
C VAL A 46 10.52 7.09 -5.67
N ALA A 47 11.14 7.98 -6.45
CA ALA A 47 10.56 8.49 -7.69
C ALA A 47 10.48 7.42 -8.79
N ASP A 48 11.42 6.47 -8.84
CA ASP A 48 11.43 5.34 -9.78
C ASP A 48 10.26 4.36 -9.56
N ALA A 49 9.62 4.37 -8.39
CA ALA A 49 8.49 3.49 -8.09
C ALA A 49 7.19 3.90 -8.80
N PHE A 50 7.13 5.10 -9.38
CA PHE A 50 5.95 5.64 -10.06
C PHE A 50 6.04 5.46 -11.58
N ALA A 51 4.89 5.27 -12.22
CA ALA A 51 4.79 5.33 -13.69
C ALA A 51 5.21 6.72 -14.21
N PRO A 52 5.89 6.84 -15.36
CA PRO A 52 6.40 8.12 -15.88
C PRO A 52 5.34 9.23 -15.99
N GLU A 53 4.10 8.87 -16.30
CA GLU A 53 2.94 9.75 -16.46
C GLU A 53 2.16 10.00 -15.16
N ALA A 54 2.59 9.43 -14.03
CA ALA A 54 1.90 9.58 -12.77
C ALA A 54 1.87 11.05 -12.30
N LEU A 55 0.76 11.43 -11.67
CA LEU A 55 0.65 12.69 -10.94
C LEU A 55 0.84 12.42 -9.46
N VAL A 56 1.95 12.91 -8.92
CA VAL A 56 2.38 12.67 -7.54
C VAL A 56 2.10 13.90 -6.68
N ILE A 57 1.45 13.67 -5.56
CA ILE A 57 1.23 14.68 -4.52
C ILE A 57 2.13 14.34 -3.35
N ASP A 58 3.07 15.23 -3.05
CA ASP A 58 3.91 15.13 -1.85
C ASP A 58 3.20 15.79 -0.66
N ALA A 59 3.42 15.29 0.54
CA ALA A 59 2.90 15.89 1.76
C ALA A 59 3.62 17.20 2.13
N ARG A 60 4.81 17.45 1.56
CA ARG A 60 5.54 18.72 1.69
C ARG A 60 4.79 19.83 0.94
N PRO A 61 4.96 21.11 1.35
CA PRO A 61 4.40 22.24 0.61
C PRO A 61 4.85 22.21 -0.86
N GLY A 62 3.89 22.24 -1.78
CA GLY A 62 4.15 22.16 -3.21
C GLY A 62 2.88 21.88 -4.01
N GLY A 63 3.01 21.92 -5.34
CA GLY A 63 1.97 21.49 -6.27
C GLY A 63 2.07 19.99 -6.57
N VAL A 64 1.13 19.52 -7.40
CA VAL A 64 1.24 18.20 -8.05
C VAL A 64 2.48 18.19 -8.93
N SER A 65 3.22 17.07 -8.94
CA SER A 65 4.45 16.92 -9.72
C SER A 65 4.53 15.57 -10.40
N SER A 66 5.26 15.49 -11.51
CA SER A 66 5.66 14.24 -12.15
C SER A 66 6.76 13.52 -11.37
N PRO A 67 7.01 12.22 -11.59
CA PRO A 67 8.14 11.52 -10.96
C PRO A 67 9.50 12.11 -11.34
N ALA A 68 9.63 12.69 -12.55
CA ALA A 68 10.84 13.37 -12.96
C ALA A 68 11.11 14.63 -12.10
N GLU A 69 10.08 15.45 -11.88
CA GLU A 69 10.16 16.61 -11.00
C GLU A 69 10.39 16.21 -9.54
N MET A 70 9.72 15.14 -9.06
CA MET A 70 9.94 14.59 -7.72
C MET A 70 11.40 14.17 -7.51
N ARG A 71 12.03 13.49 -8.48
CA ARG A 71 13.44 13.10 -8.44
C ARG A 71 14.36 14.31 -8.36
N ALA A 72 14.12 15.34 -9.17
CA ALA A 72 14.89 16.57 -9.13
C ALA A 72 14.79 17.25 -7.75
N ASN A 73 13.59 17.27 -7.16
CA ASN A 73 13.37 17.85 -5.83
C ASN A 73 14.10 17.08 -4.72
N TYR A 74 14.22 15.75 -4.83
CA TYR A 74 14.99 14.98 -3.86
C TYR A 74 16.51 15.14 -4.02
N ALA A 75 17.01 15.32 -5.23
CA ALA A 75 18.44 15.55 -5.47
C ALA A 75 18.93 16.92 -4.99
N ALA A 76 18.01 17.87 -4.80
CA ALA A 76 18.30 19.22 -4.31
C ALA A 76 18.33 19.32 -2.77
N MET A 77 18.01 18.25 -2.04
CA MET A 77 18.01 18.19 -0.57
C MET A 77 19.26 17.52 -0.04
#